data_AF-A0A1H6D4M4-F1
#
_entry.id   AF-A0A1H6D4M4-F1
#
_cell.length_a   1.000
_cell.length_b   1.000
_cell.length_c   1.000
_cell.angle_alpha   90.00
_cell.angle_beta   90.00
_cell.angle_gamma   90.00
#
_symmetry.space_group_name_H-M   'P 1'
#
loop_
_entity.id
_entity.type
_entity.pdbx_description
1 polymer ?
#
loop_
_entity_poly.entity_id
_entity_poly.type
_entity_poly.pdbx_seq_one_letter_code
_entity_poly.pdbx_strand_id
1 'polypeptide(L)' 'MAVFRCDCGKGLTNSRCPNDIELIVFTDYEWDSIQEKVHEGADIYDVEPKYDVWRCPECARIYVFKGISLLYQYKLEK' A
#
# COMPACT_ATOMS: atom_id res chain seq x y z
N MET A 1 -12.98 1.54 -6.97
CA MET A 1 -12.10 0.84 -7.92
C MET A 1 -11.10 1.82 -8.48
N ALA A 2 -9.84 1.68 -8.09
CA ALA A 2 -8.74 2.46 -8.64
C ALA A 2 -8.00 1.64 -9.71
N VAL A 3 -7.49 2.33 -10.74
CA VAL A 3 -6.69 1.74 -11.82
C VAL A 3 -5.47 2.63 -12.03
N PHE A 4 -4.29 2.01 -12.06
CA PHE A 4 -3.02 2.69 -12.32
C PHE A 4 -2.21 1.88 -13.33
N ARG A 5 -1.44 2.55 -14.20
CA ARG A 5 -0.59 1.85 -15.18
C ARG A 5 0.87 1.94 -14.76
N CYS A 6 1.48 0.78 -14.50
CA CYS A 6 2.90 0.69 -14.19
C CYS A 6 3.75 0.99 -15.44
N ASP A 7 4.96 1.51 -15.24
CA ASP A 7 5.95 1.76 -16.29
C ASP A 7 6.36 0.52 -17.09
N CYS A 8 6.21 -0.69 -16.54
CA CYS A 8 6.42 -1.92 -17.32
C CYS A 8 5.28 -2.24 -18.29
N GLY A 9 4.19 -1.47 -18.25
CA GLY A 9 2.99 -1.65 -19.07
C GLY A 9 1.85 -2.36 -18.34
N LYS A 10 2.10 -3.02 -17.20
CA LYS A 10 1.08 -3.74 -16.41
C LYS A 10 0.04 -2.79 -15.83
N GLY A 11 -1.24 -3.13 -16.01
CA GLY A 11 -2.35 -2.49 -15.30
C GLY A 11 -2.42 -2.98 -13.86
N LEU A 12 -2.37 -2.05 -12.92
CA LEU A 12 -2.54 -2.26 -11.50
C LEU A 12 -3.98 -1.89 -11.10
N THR A 13 -4.63 -2.72 -10.29
CA THR A 13 -5.99 -2.46 -9.81
C THR A 13 -6.21 -3.11 -8.45
N ASN A 14 -6.95 -2.41 -7.59
CA ASN A 14 -7.32 -2.92 -6.27
C ASN A 14 -8.63 -3.70 -6.23
N SER A 15 -9.23 -4.00 -7.39
CA SER A 15 -10.55 -4.65 -7.45
C SER A 15 -10.50 -6.16 -7.59
N ARG A 16 -9.30 -6.75 -7.65
CA ARG A 16 -9.12 -8.20 -7.73
C ARG A 16 -8.84 -8.76 -6.35
N CYS A 17 -9.53 -9.83 -5.96
CA CYS A 17 -9.25 -10.61 -4.75
C CYS A 17 -8.75 -12.01 -5.16
N PRO A 18 -7.59 -12.49 -4.67
CA PRO A 18 -6.67 -11.80 -3.76
C PRO A 18 -5.95 -10.60 -4.41
N ASN A 19 -5.70 -9.56 -3.61
CA ASN A 19 -5.08 -8.30 -4.07
C ASN A 19 -3.61 -8.27 -3.61
N ASP A 20 -2.70 -8.67 -4.49
CA ASP A 20 -1.25 -8.61 -4.23
C ASP A 20 -0.61 -7.30 -4.71
N ILE A 21 -1.45 -6.33 -5.10
CA ILE A 21 -1.03 -5.06 -5.70
C ILE A 21 -1.02 -3.96 -4.63
N GLU A 22 -2.15 -3.77 -3.93
CA GLU A 22 -2.26 -2.77 -2.87
C GLU A 22 -1.80 -3.37 -1.55
N LEU A 23 -0.80 -2.74 -0.94
CA LEU A 23 -0.19 -3.15 0.32
C LEU A 23 -0.65 -2.21 1.42
N ILE A 24 -1.04 -2.80 2.55
CA ILE A 24 -1.23 -2.08 3.80
C ILE A 24 0.15 -1.97 4.45
N VAL A 25 0.66 -0.74 4.57
CA VAL A 25 2.00 -0.46 5.08
C VAL A 25 1.91 0.53 6.23
N PHE A 26 2.56 0.19 7.33
CA PHE A 26 2.74 1.03 8.49
C PHE A 26 4.22 1.17 8.80
N THR A 27 4.63 2.34 9.27
CA THR A 27 5.93 2.50 9.91
C THR A 27 5.94 1.80 11.28
N ASP A 28 7.11 1.45 11.79
CA ASP A 28 7.22 0.81 13.12
C ASP A 28 6.54 1.63 14.22
N TYR A 29 6.64 2.95 14.17
CA TYR A 29 5.96 3.86 15.10
C TYR A 29 4.44 3.79 14.99
N GLU A 30 3.90 3.74 13.76
CA GLU A 30 2.46 3.60 13.57
C GLU A 30 1.97 2.23 14.01
N TRP A 31 2.76 1.19 13.72
CA TRP A 31 2.44 -0.17 14.13
C TRP A 31 2.38 -0.30 15.65
N ASP A 32 3.33 0.28 16.38
CA ASP A 32 3.33 0.29 17.84
C ASP A 32 2.06 0.96 18.40
N SER A 33 1.69 2.13 17.87
CA SER A 33 0.43 2.81 18.24
C SER A 33 -0.83 2.00 17.89
N ILE A 34 -0.80 1.23 16.80
CA ILE A 34 -1.91 0.32 16.45
C ILE A 34 -1.98 -0.81 17.47
N GLN A 35 -0.86 -1.42 17.84
CA GLN A 35 -0.81 -2.51 18.81
C GLN A 35 -1.34 -2.08 20.18
N GLU A 36 -1.00 -0.87 20.66
CA GLU A 36 -1.54 -0.32 21.90
C GLU A 36 -3.07 -0.20 21.85
N LYS A 37 -3.63 0.38 20.79
CA LYS A 37 -5.09 0.51 20.61
C LYS A 37 -5.79 -0.85 20.51
N VAL A 38 -5.16 -1.81 19.84
CA VAL A 38 -5.69 -3.17 19.71
C VAL A 38 -5.71 -3.86 21.06
N HIS A 39 -4.71 -3.63 21.91
CA HIS A 39 -4.70 -4.11 23.29
C HIS A 39 -5.85 -3.52 24.12
N GLU A 40 -6.25 -2.28 23.83
CA GLU A 40 -7.40 -1.60 24.43
C GLU A 40 -8.76 -2.05 23.84
N GLY A 41 -8.75 -2.92 22.82
CA GLY A 41 -9.95 -3.53 22.22
C GLY A 41 -10.37 -2.97 20.86
N ALA A 42 -9.53 -2.15 20.20
CA ALA A 42 -9.77 -1.70 18.83
C ALA A 42 -9.49 -2.79 17.78
N ASP A 43 -10.13 -2.72 16.62
CA ASP A 43 -9.81 -3.59 15.48
C ASP A 43 -8.59 -3.04 14.71
N ILE A 44 -7.68 -3.94 14.32
CA ILE A 44 -6.55 -3.61 13.43
C ILE A 44 -7.02 -3.02 12.10
N TYR A 45 -8.20 -3.42 11.63
CA TYR A 45 -8.76 -2.98 10.36
C TYR A 45 -9.39 -1.59 10.42
N ASP A 46 -9.60 -1.03 11.61
CA ASP A 46 -10.12 0.33 11.78
C ASP A 46 -9.05 1.41 11.54
N VAL A 47 -7.77 1.01 11.44
CA VAL A 47 -6.67 1.95 11.24
C VAL A 47 -6.32 2.06 9.76
N GLU A 48 -6.65 3.20 9.17
CA GLU A 48 -6.30 3.52 7.80
C GLU A 48 -4.80 3.86 7.68
N PRO A 49 -4.06 3.23 6.76
CA PRO A 49 -2.67 3.59 6.49
C PRO A 49 -2.59 5.02 5.93
N LYS A 50 -1.51 5.74 6.23
CA LYS A 50 -1.33 7.12 5.75
C LYS A 50 -1.09 7.24 4.24
N TYR A 51 -0.66 6.15 3.62
CA TYR A 51 -0.30 6.10 2.21
C TYR A 51 -0.87 4.85 1.55
N ASP A 52 -1.33 4.99 0.31
CA ASP A 52 -1.68 3.84 -0.51
C ASP A 52 -0.40 3.37 -1.22
N VAL A 53 0.06 2.18 -0.88
CA VAL A 53 1.32 1.63 -1.42
C VAL A 53 1.00 0.53 -2.40
N TRP A 54 1.40 0.71 -3.66
CA TRP A 54 1.10 -0.23 -4.74
C TRP A 54 2.38 -0.87 -5.25
N ARG A 55 2.43 -2.20 -5.23
CA ARG A 55 3.53 -3.01 -5.75
C ARG A 55 3.15 -3.66 -7.06
N CYS A 56 3.95 -3.43 -8.09
CA CYS A 56 3.78 -4.12 -9.37
C CYS A 56 4.29 -5.57 -9.26
N PRO A 57 3.46 -6.59 -9.56
CA PRO A 57 3.89 -7.99 -9.46
C PRO A 57 4.93 -8.39 -10.52
N GLU A 58 5.00 -7.70 -11.65
CA GLU A 58 5.92 -8.06 -12.74
C GLU A 58 7.32 -7.45 -12.59
N CYS A 59 7.41 -6.13 -12.36
CA CYS A 59 8.69 -5.43 -12.26
C CYS A 59 9.08 -5.02 -10.84
N ALA A 60 8.28 -5.41 -9.83
CA ALA A 60 8.47 -5.11 -8.41
C ALA A 60 8.64 -3.61 -8.07
N ARG A 61 8.20 -2.71 -8.96
CA ARG A 61 8.16 -1.27 -8.67
C ARG A 61 7.14 -0.99 -7.58
N ILE A 62 7.47 -0.05 -6.71
CA ILE A 62 6.59 0.41 -5.64
C ILE A 62 6.20 1.85 -5.94
N TYR A 63 4.91 2.12 -5.86
CA TYR A 63 4.31 3.45 -6.00
C TYR A 63 3.68 3.83 -4.67
N VAL A 64 3.97 5.02 -4.18
CA VAL A 64 3.41 5.54 -2.93
C VAL A 64 2.51 6.71 -3.25
N PHE A 65 1.23 6.57 -2.94
CA PHE A 65 0.24 7.61 -3.16
C PHE A 65 -0.21 8.24 -1.84
N LYS A 66 -0.64 9.48 -1.94
CA LYS A 66 -1.39 10.17 -0.88
C LYS A 66 -2.67 10.71 -1.52
N GLY A 67 -3.76 9.97 -1.35
CA GLY A 67 -4.98 10.19 -2.14
C GLY A 67 -4.71 9.95 -3.62
N ILE A 68 -5.04 10.91 -4.48
CA ILE A 68 -4.85 10.78 -5.94
C ILE A 68 -3.43 11.10 -6.43
N SER A 69 -2.57 11.62 -5.55
CA SER A 69 -1.25 12.12 -5.93
C SER A 69 -0.17 11.06 -5.72
N LEU A 70 0.61 10.77 -6.76
CA LEU A 70 1.82 9.95 -6.65
C LEU A 70 2.93 10.77 -5.99
N LEU A 71 3.42 10.34 -4.84
CA LEU A 71 4.50 11.01 -4.11
C LEU A 71 5.86 10.43 -4.49
N TYR A 72 5.98 9.10 -4.44
CA TYR A 72 7.24 8.42 -4.63
C TYR A 72 7.08 7.21 -5.53
N GLN A 73 8.15 6.93 -6.27
CA GLN A 73 8.28 5.76 -7.10
C GLN A 73 9.64 5.13 -6.84
N TYR A 74 9.63 3.86 -6.44
CA TYR A 74 10.83 3.09 -6.17
C TYR A 74 10.96 1.94 -7.18
N LYS A 75 12.21 1.65 -7.52
CA LYS A 75 12.59 0.51 -8.37
C LYS A 75 13.72 -0.22 -7.65
N LEU A 76 13.62 -1.55 -7.60
CA LEU A 76 14.71 -2.37 -7.09
C LEU A 76 15.97 -2.15 -7.93
N GLU A 77 17.08 -1.91 -7.25
CA GLU A 77 18.41 -1.96 -7.85
C GLU A 77 18.72 -3.41 -8.24
N LYS A 78 19.40 -3.57 -9.36
CA LYS A 78 19.82 -4.88 -9.88
C LYS A 78 21.26 -5.15 -9.53
#